data_AF-A0A7V6AL15-F1
#
_entry.id   AF-A0A7V6AL15-F1
#
_cell.length_a   1.000
_cell.length_b   1.000
_cell.length_c   1.000
_cell.angle_alpha   90.00
_cell.angle_beta   90.00
_cell.angle_gamma   90.00
#
_symmetry.space_group_name_H-M   'P 1'
#
loop_
_entity.id
_entity.type
_entity.pdbx_description
1 polymer ?
#
loop_
_entity_poly.entity_id
_entity_poly.type
_entity_poly.pdbx_seq_one_letter_code
_entity_poly.pdbx_strand_id
1 'polypeptide(L)' 'MSNFITNSGTKDLKKRISEIIKVSKELKFLVGFFYFSGMKELIEALKNNPEAELKVLVGLDVDKHN' A
#
# COMPACT_ATOMS: atom_id res chain seq x y z
N MET A 1 -3.00 12.67 -16.86
CA MET A 1 -3.89 12.18 -15.79
C MET A 1 -3.11 12.15 -14.49
N SER A 2 -3.58 12.77 -13.39
CA SER A 2 -2.83 12.73 -12.12
C SER A 2 -3.14 11.44 -11.36
N ASN A 3 -2.17 10.54 -11.24
CA ASN A 3 -2.28 9.33 -10.41
C ASN A 3 -1.96 9.60 -8.93
N PHE A 4 -1.99 10.87 -8.53
CA PHE A 4 -1.65 11.29 -7.18
C PHE A 4 -2.76 10.90 -6.21
N ILE A 5 -2.38 10.21 -5.13
CA ILE A 5 -3.27 9.81 -4.05
C ILE A 5 -3.21 10.92 -2.99
N THR A 6 -4.35 11.56 -2.73
CA THR A 6 -4.44 12.69 -1.78
C THR A 6 -5.43 12.42 -0.65
N ASN A 7 -6.11 11.28 -0.67
CA ASN A 7 -7.20 10.94 0.23
C ASN A 7 -8.33 12.00 0.23
N SER A 8 -8.59 12.61 -0.93
CA SER A 8 -9.65 13.60 -1.12
C SER A 8 -10.47 13.27 -2.36
N GLY A 9 -11.79 13.43 -2.26
CA GLY A 9 -12.70 13.05 -3.34
C GLY A 9 -12.58 11.57 -3.69
N THR A 10 -12.20 11.27 -4.93
CA THR A 10 -12.07 9.88 -5.44
C THR A 10 -10.65 9.30 -5.31
N LYS A 11 -9.67 10.08 -4.80
CA LYS A 11 -8.25 9.71 -4.72
C LYS A 11 -7.90 9.02 -3.40
N ASP A 12 -8.67 7.98 -3.06
CA ASP A 12 -8.54 7.23 -1.82
C ASP A 12 -7.41 6.19 -1.90
N LEU A 13 -6.50 6.22 -0.93
CA LEU A 13 -5.32 5.33 -0.88
C LEU A 13 -5.75 3.87 -0.75
N LYS A 14 -6.74 3.62 0.10
CA LYS A 14 -7.23 2.27 0.42
C LYS A 14 -7.78 1.60 -0.84
N LYS A 15 -8.69 2.26 -1.55
CA LYS A 15 -9.26 1.75 -2.80
C LYS A 15 -8.18 1.45 -3.82
N ARG A 16 -7.20 2.36 -3.96
CA ARG A 16 -6.13 2.20 -4.93
C ARG A 16 -5.22 1.01 -4.62
N ILE A 17 -4.83 0.82 -3.36
CA ILE A 17 -4.04 -0.34 -2.94
C ILE A 17 -4.81 -1.64 -3.20
N SER A 18 -6.09 -1.71 -2.86
CA SER A 18 -6.91 -2.90 -3.11
C SER A 18 -7.04 -3.24 -4.59
N GLU A 19 -7.20 -2.24 -5.47
CA GLU A 19 -7.23 -2.45 -6.93
C GLU A 19 -5.91 -3.00 -7.45
N ILE A 20 -4.77 -2.49 -6.96
CA ILE A 20 -3.45 -2.94 -7.38
C ILE A 20 -3.19 -4.38 -6.92
N ILE A 21 -3.52 -4.71 -5.66
CA ILE A 21 -3.34 -6.07 -5.11
C ILE A 21 -4.10 -7.11 -5.95
N LYS A 22 -5.33 -6.81 -6.39
CA LYS A 22 -6.15 -7.75 -7.18
C LYS A 22 -5.51 -8.20 -8.48
N VAL A 23 -4.65 -7.38 -9.08
CA VAL A 23 -4.05 -7.63 -10.40
C VAL A 23 -2.55 -7.94 -10.32
N SER A 24 -1.99 -8.01 -9.11
CA SER A 24 -0.55 -8.17 -8.90
C SER A 24 -0.21 -9.59 -8.42
N LYS A 25 0.90 -10.12 -8.93
CA LYS A 25 1.52 -11.35 -8.38
C LYS A 25 2.52 -11.07 -7.27
N GLU A 26 3.23 -9.94 -7.37
CA GLU A 26 4.19 -9.50 -6.37
C GLU A 26 4.02 -7.99 -6.13
N LEU A 27 4.01 -7.57 -4.88
CA LEU A 27 4.01 -6.17 -4.46
C LEU A 27 5.19 -5.91 -3.51
N LYS A 28 5.93 -4.84 -3.76
CA LYS A 28 7.05 -4.39 -2.91
C LYS A 28 6.75 -2.99 -2.39
N PHE A 29 6.46 -2.91 -1.09
CA PHE A 29 6.19 -1.65 -0.42
C PHE A 29 7.43 -1.19 0.32
N LEU A 30 7.70 0.10 0.16
CA LEU A 30 8.81 0.78 0.78
C LEU A 30 8.23 1.97 1.54
N VAL A 31 8.23 1.90 2.86
CA VAL A 31 7.49 2.84 3.72
C VAL A 31 8.35 3.34 4.88
N GLY A 32 8.16 4.60 5.28
CA GLY A 32 8.78 5.14 6.49
C GLY A 32 8.17 4.54 7.76
N PHE A 33 6.84 4.52 7.82
CA PHE A 33 6.08 4.01 8.97
C PHE A 33 4.96 3.08 8.52
N PHE A 34 4.60 2.12 9.38
CA PHE A 34 3.53 1.17 9.11
C PHE A 34 2.66 0.98 10.36
N TYR A 35 1.39 1.42 10.29
CA TYR A 35 0.45 1.38 11.41
C TYR A 35 -0.52 0.21 11.29
N PHE A 36 -0.77 -0.48 12.41
CA PHE A 36 -1.71 -1.61 12.45
C PHE A 36 -3.15 -1.22 12.10
N SER A 37 -3.54 0.03 12.29
CA SER A 37 -4.87 0.53 11.96
C SER A 37 -5.22 0.38 10.47
N GLY A 38 -4.23 0.30 9.57
CA GLY A 38 -4.43 0.08 8.13
C GLY A 38 -4.27 -1.38 7.67
N MET A 39 -4.01 -2.32 8.58
CA MET A 39 -3.71 -3.72 8.23
C MET A 39 -4.94 -4.50 7.77
N LYS A 40 -6.11 -4.22 8.33
CA LYS A 40 -7.31 -5.03 8.09
C LYS A 40 -7.67 -5.07 6.60
N GLU A 41 -7.68 -3.92 5.96
CA GLU A 41 -7.96 -3.75 4.53
C GLU A 41 -6.93 -4.44 3.64
N LEU A 42 -5.65 -4.32 4.00
CA LEU A 42 -4.55 -4.94 3.28
C LEU A 42 -4.67 -6.46 3.32
N ILE A 43 -4.96 -7.00 4.51
CA ILE A 43 -5.18 -8.42 4.74
C ILE A 43 -6.41 -8.92 3.96
N GLU A 44 -7.53 -8.18 3.98
CA GLU A 44 -8.73 -8.55 3.21
C GLU A 44 -8.46 -8.56 1.69
N ALA A 45 -7.70 -7.58 1.17
CA ALA A 45 -7.31 -7.56 -0.23
C ALA A 45 -6.42 -8.74 -0.62
N LEU A 46 -5.45 -9.10 0.23
CA LEU A 46 -4.55 -10.24 0.02
C LEU A 46 -5.29 -11.58 0.11
N LYS A 47 -6.24 -11.74 1.04
CA LYS A 47 -7.08 -12.95 1.14
C LYS A 47 -7.86 -13.21 -0.15
N ASN A 48 -8.23 -12.15 -0.88
CA ASN A 48 -8.93 -12.25 -2.16
C ASN A 48 -7.98 -12.50 -3.36
N ASN A 49 -6.66 -12.48 -3.15
CA ASN A 49 -5.65 -12.84 -4.14
C ASN A 49 -4.54 -13.68 -3.46
N PRO A 50 -4.80 -14.97 -3.16
CA PRO A 50 -3.92 -15.80 -2.34
C PRO A 50 -2.54 -16.07 -2.98
N GLU A 51 -2.41 -15.89 -4.28
CA GLU A 51 -1.15 -16.04 -5.02
C GLU A 51 -0.27 -14.78 -4.96
N ALA A 52 -0.78 -13.67 -4.41
CA ALA A 52 -0.02 -12.43 -4.31
C ALA A 52 1.00 -12.50 -3.17
N GLU A 53 2.27 -12.22 -3.51
CA GLU A 53 3.33 -12.04 -2.54
C GLU A 53 3.49 -10.54 -2.19
N LEU A 54 3.31 -10.18 -0.92
CA LEU A 54 3.57 -8.83 -0.44
C LEU A 54 4.86 -8.78 0.38
N LYS A 55 5.79 -7.91 -0.03
CA LYS A 55 7.04 -7.61 0.66
C LYS A 55 6.99 -6.17 1.15
N VAL A 56 7.16 -5.95 2.45
CA VAL A 56 7.15 -4.61 3.06
C VAL A 56 8.49 -4.35 3.73
N LEU A 57 9.21 -3.33 3.25
CA LEU A 57 10.38 -2.77 3.91
C LEU A 57 9.96 -1.50 4.65
N VAL A 58 10.05 -1.54 5.98
CA VAL A 58 9.69 -0.45 6.89
C VAL A 58 10.95 0.15 7.47
N GLY A 59 10.93 1.46 7.74
CA GLY A 59 12.08 2.16 8.30
C GLY A 59 13.02 2.66 7.22
N LEU A 60 12.48 3.05 6.06
CA LEU A 60 13.18 4.04 5.24
C LEU A 60 13.43 5.27 6.11
N ASP A 61 14.68 5.43 6.52
CA ASP A 61 15.17 6.72 6.97
C ASP A 61 15.27 7.58 5.71
N VAL A 62 14.27 8.43 5.48
CA VAL A 62 14.43 9.56 4.57
C VAL A 62 15.42 10.48 5.27
N ASP A 63 16.69 10.23 4.99
CA ASP A 63 17.85 10.90 5.52
C ASP A 63 17.54 12.37 5.89
N LYS A 64 17.71 12.70 7.18
CA LYS A 64 17.59 14.06 7.71
C LYS A 64 18.75 14.90 7.19
N HIS A 65 18.69 15.31 5.93
CA HIS A 65 19.44 16.48 5.50
C HIS A 65 18.54 17.70 5.62
N ASN A 66 18.94 18.54 6.58
CA ASN A 66 18.51 19.91 6.79
C ASN A 66 18.46 20.72 5.49
#